data_AF-A0A932H6I1-F1
#
_entry.id   AF-A0A932H6I1-F1
#
_cell.length_a   1.000
_cell.length_b   1.000
_cell.length_c   1.000
_cell.angle_alpha   90.00
_cell.angle_beta   90.00
_cell.angle_gamma   90.00
#
_symmetry.space_group_name_H-M   'P 1'
#
loop_
_entity.id
_entity.type
_entity.pdbx_description
1 polymer ?
#
loop_
_entity_poly.entity_id
_entity_poly.type
_entity_poly.pdbx_seq_one_letter_code
_entity_poly.pdbx_strand_id
1 'polypeptide(L)'
;MMKRDECLKVLARRRSNEIVVAVWKAAHEWIHISPSDLNYTFVGAMGQGASHALGLAVGRPDKRVIVLDGDGSLLMNLGCLVTIANAAPRNLVHCLCENGVYETNGSVAVPGAGRVSFTGLAREAGYAKVYEFSLLEDWDRALDRILKEDGPIFVDLKVEMGEDYPEDFRRLYSIQHREAFRRALKNA
;
A
#
# COMPACT_ATOMS: atom_id res chain seq x y z
N MET A 1 -4.88 -10.50 -14.55
CA MET A 1 -4.98 -9.40 -13.58
C MET A 1 -5.88 -9.88 -12.46
N MET A 2 -5.59 -9.50 -11.23
CA MET A 2 -6.34 -9.91 -10.04
C MET A 2 -7.35 -8.82 -9.67
N LYS A 3 -8.51 -9.15 -9.10
CA LYS A 3 -9.36 -8.10 -8.51
C LYS A 3 -8.67 -7.48 -7.30
N ARG A 4 -8.62 -6.14 -7.24
CA ARG A 4 -7.94 -5.40 -6.17
C ARG A 4 -8.49 -5.78 -4.78
N ASP A 5 -9.81 -5.80 -4.62
CA ASP A 5 -10.45 -6.12 -3.34
C ASP A 5 -10.21 -7.56 -2.89
N GLU A 6 -10.10 -8.53 -3.81
CA GLU A 6 -9.69 -9.91 -3.49
C GLU A 6 -8.24 -9.99 -2.99
N CYS A 7 -7.32 -9.22 -3.58
CA CYS A 7 -5.94 -9.11 -3.09
C CYS A 7 -5.90 -8.52 -1.67
N LEU A 8 -6.76 -7.52 -1.41
CA LEU A 8 -6.90 -6.92 -0.08
C LEU A 8 -7.52 -7.91 0.91
N LYS A 9 -8.52 -8.71 0.53
CA LYS A 9 -9.11 -9.76 1.39
C LYS A 9 -8.06 -10.82 1.76
N VAL A 10 -7.20 -11.23 0.82
CA VAL A 10 -6.06 -12.12 1.07
C VAL A 10 -5.13 -11.54 2.15
N LEU A 11 -4.84 -10.24 2.09
CA LEU A 11 -4.06 -9.54 3.11
C LEU A 11 -4.78 -9.47 4.45
N ALA A 12 -6.06 -9.10 4.45
CA ALA A 12 -6.87 -8.93 5.65
C ALA A 12 -6.97 -10.21 6.48
N ARG A 13 -7.03 -11.39 5.84
CA ARG A 13 -7.06 -12.69 6.53
C ARG A 13 -5.79 -13.00 7.34
N ARG A 14 -4.64 -12.40 7.00
CA ARG A 14 -3.35 -12.63 7.66
C ARG A 14 -2.89 -11.47 8.51
N ARG A 15 -3.51 -10.31 8.35
CA ARG A 15 -3.19 -9.14 9.16
C ARG A 15 -3.45 -9.44 10.63
N SER A 16 -2.47 -9.06 11.45
CA SER A 16 -2.54 -9.12 12.90
C SER A 16 -2.48 -7.70 13.47
N ASN A 17 -1.28 -7.12 13.60
CA ASN A 17 -1.02 -5.84 14.22
C ASN A 17 -0.24 -4.88 13.32
N GLU A 18 -0.20 -5.15 12.00
CA GLU A 18 0.46 -4.29 11.04
C GLU A 18 -0.24 -2.93 10.92
N ILE A 19 0.58 -1.88 10.82
CA ILE A 19 0.12 -0.56 10.43
C ILE A 19 -0.11 -0.59 8.92
N VAL A 20 -1.33 -0.24 8.50
CA VAL A 20 -1.66 -0.20 7.07
C VAL A 20 -1.91 1.23 6.64
N VAL A 21 -1.05 1.73 5.75
CA VAL A 21 -1.21 3.00 5.06
C VAL A 21 -1.93 2.72 3.75
N ALA A 22 -3.19 3.12 3.63
CA ALA A 22 -3.94 2.89 2.39
C ALA A 22 -4.26 4.22 1.73
N VAL A 23 -4.18 4.27 0.40
CA VAL A 23 -4.49 5.48 -0.38
C VAL A 23 -5.68 5.28 -1.31
N TRP A 24 -6.47 6.34 -1.52
CA TRP A 24 -7.54 6.42 -2.52
C TRP A 24 -8.47 5.20 -2.56
N LYS A 25 -8.65 4.60 -3.73
CA LYS A 25 -9.58 3.48 -3.90
C LYS A 25 -9.22 2.29 -3.02
N ALA A 26 -7.93 2.01 -2.83
CA ALA A 26 -7.50 0.96 -1.90
C ALA A 26 -7.90 1.30 -0.46
N ALA A 27 -7.82 2.58 -0.06
CA ALA A 27 -8.29 3.02 1.25
C ALA A 27 -9.80 2.82 1.43
N HIS A 28 -10.61 3.18 0.43
CA HIS A 28 -12.06 3.02 0.49
C HIS A 28 -12.49 1.56 0.62
N GLU A 29 -11.83 0.63 -0.08
CA GLU A 29 -12.09 -0.80 0.10
C GLU A 29 -11.57 -1.30 1.46
N TRP A 30 -10.35 -0.90 1.82
CA TRP A 30 -9.65 -1.40 3.00
C TRP A 30 -10.36 -1.08 4.31
N ILE A 31 -10.97 0.10 4.45
CA ILE A 31 -11.72 0.47 5.66
C ILE A 31 -12.94 -0.44 5.92
N HIS A 32 -13.48 -1.07 4.87
CA HIS A 32 -14.59 -2.03 4.97
C HIS A 32 -14.07 -3.47 5.10
N ILE A 33 -13.02 -3.83 4.36
CA ILE A 33 -12.45 -5.19 4.35
C ILE A 33 -11.72 -5.51 5.66
N SER A 34 -10.97 -4.56 6.22
CA SER A 34 -10.16 -4.76 7.44
C SER A 34 -10.21 -3.52 8.33
N PRO A 35 -11.35 -3.25 9.00
CA PRO A 35 -11.46 -2.13 9.92
C PRO A 35 -10.51 -2.30 11.11
N SER A 36 -9.68 -1.31 11.37
CA SER A 36 -8.73 -1.29 12.48
C SER A 36 -8.30 0.13 12.79
N ASP A 37 -8.01 0.40 14.07
CA ASP A 37 -7.39 1.66 14.49
C ASP A 37 -5.94 1.78 14.00
N LEU A 38 -5.30 0.69 13.55
CA LEU A 38 -3.97 0.73 12.93
C LEU A 38 -4.03 0.99 11.41
N ASN A 39 -5.20 1.32 10.86
CA ASN A 39 -5.31 1.87 9.52
C ASN A 39 -4.96 3.36 9.56
N TYR A 40 -3.88 3.74 8.90
CA TYR A 40 -3.51 5.13 8.72
C TYR A 40 -4.08 5.65 7.40
N THR A 41 -4.97 6.64 7.51
CA THR A 41 -5.52 7.39 6.39
C THR A 41 -5.26 8.87 6.61
N PHE A 42 -4.95 9.59 5.53
CA PHE A 42 -4.61 11.00 5.56
C PHE A 42 -5.34 11.77 4.45
N VAL A 43 -5.34 13.10 4.55
CA VAL A 43 -6.11 13.94 3.62
C VAL A 43 -5.39 14.09 2.29
N GLY A 44 -6.09 13.73 1.20
CA GLY A 44 -6.01 14.39 -0.11
C GLY A 44 -4.68 14.44 -0.85
N ALA A 45 -3.67 13.66 -0.48
CA ALA A 45 -2.34 13.75 -1.08
C ALA A 45 -1.96 12.48 -1.85
N MET A 46 -2.40 12.38 -3.11
CA MET A 46 -1.84 11.41 -4.06
C MET A 46 -0.31 11.51 -4.07
N GLY A 47 0.38 10.37 -4.13
CA GLY A 47 1.84 10.30 -4.11
C GLY A 47 2.50 10.44 -2.74
N GLN A 48 1.73 10.59 -1.65
CA GLN A 48 2.33 10.66 -0.31
C GLN A 48 2.23 9.36 0.49
N GLY A 49 1.54 8.32 0.00
CA GLY A 49 1.35 7.05 0.71
C GLY A 49 2.67 6.43 1.14
N ALA A 50 3.55 6.16 0.17
CA ALA A 50 4.88 5.60 0.41
C ALA A 50 5.73 6.43 1.38
N SER A 51 5.71 7.77 1.27
CA SER A 51 6.45 8.67 2.18
C SER A 51 5.96 8.58 3.64
N HIS A 52 4.64 8.53 3.86
CA HIS A 52 4.09 8.37 5.21
C HIS A 52 4.42 6.99 5.79
N ALA A 53 4.32 5.96 4.96
CA ALA A 53 4.67 4.60 5.35
C ALA A 53 6.14 4.48 5.74
N LEU A 54 7.05 5.14 5.02
CA LEU A 54 8.45 5.24 5.40
C LEU A 54 8.62 5.90 6.77
N GLY A 55 7.99 7.04 7.01
CA GLY A 55 8.08 7.74 8.30
C GLY A 55 7.57 6.87 9.47
N LEU A 56 6.47 6.14 9.26
CA LEU A 56 5.94 5.19 10.24
C LEU A 56 6.90 4.01 10.46
N ALA A 57 7.49 3.46 9.39
CA ALA A 57 8.41 2.33 9.48
C ALA A 57 9.68 2.70 10.26
N VAL A 58 10.26 3.87 9.98
CA VAL A 58 11.42 4.41 10.70
C VAL A 58 11.06 4.78 12.14
N GLY A 59 9.90 5.38 12.38
CA GLY A 59 9.46 5.79 13.71
C GLY A 59 9.00 4.64 14.61
N ARG A 60 8.63 3.50 14.03
CA ARG A 60 8.14 2.29 14.71
C ARG A 60 8.80 1.03 14.14
N PRO A 61 10.11 0.84 14.36
CA PRO A 61 10.84 -0.31 13.84
C PRO A 61 10.32 -1.66 14.40
N ASP A 62 9.59 -1.62 15.52
CA ASP A 62 8.93 -2.75 16.17
C ASP A 62 7.60 -3.17 15.51
N LYS A 63 7.08 -2.37 14.57
CA LYS A 63 5.83 -2.63 13.85
C LYS A 63 6.07 -2.81 12.37
N ARG A 64 5.50 -3.85 11.77
CA ARG A 64 5.47 -3.96 10.31
C ARG A 64 4.48 -2.96 9.73
N VAL A 65 4.93 -2.24 8.71
CA VAL A 65 4.16 -1.22 8.00
C VAL A 65 3.92 -1.71 6.58
N ILE A 66 2.67 -1.67 6.15
CA ILE A 66 2.25 -2.02 4.79
C ILE A 66 1.66 -0.77 4.16
N VAL A 67 2.15 -0.37 3.00
CA VAL A 67 1.46 0.62 2.17
C VAL A 67 0.72 -0.07 1.04
N LEU A 68 -0.56 0.27 0.90
CA LEU A 68 -1.40 -0.06 -0.25
C LEU A 68 -1.44 1.19 -1.12
N ASP A 69 -0.48 1.30 -2.05
CA ASP A 69 -0.33 2.42 -2.97
C ASP A 69 -0.99 2.11 -4.33
N GLY A 70 -1.20 3.12 -5.16
CA GLY A 70 -1.60 2.97 -6.56
C GLY A 70 -0.47 3.40 -7.49
N ASP A 71 -0.36 2.81 -8.67
CA ASP A 71 0.62 3.18 -9.71
C ASP A 71 0.56 4.67 -10.08
N GLY A 72 -0.63 5.22 -10.27
CA GLY A 72 -0.81 6.66 -10.51
C GLY A 72 -0.33 7.52 -9.34
N SER A 73 -0.55 7.07 -8.10
CA SER A 73 -0.07 7.76 -6.89
C SER A 73 1.46 7.70 -6.81
N LEU A 74 2.06 6.52 -6.99
CA LEU A 74 3.50 6.34 -7.00
C LEU A 74 4.20 7.20 -8.06
N LEU A 75 3.62 7.31 -9.28
CA LEU A 75 4.16 8.16 -10.34
C LEU A 75 4.23 9.64 -9.96
N MET A 76 3.30 10.14 -9.13
CA MET A 76 3.33 11.53 -8.67
C MET A 76 4.49 11.83 -7.71
N ASN A 77 5.10 10.80 -7.11
CA ASN A 77 6.24 10.94 -6.21
C ASN A 77 7.23 9.79 -6.38
N LEU A 78 7.68 9.57 -7.62
CA LEU A 78 8.52 8.42 -7.95
C LEU A 78 9.87 8.42 -7.21
N GLY A 79 10.39 9.61 -6.85
CA GLY A 79 11.61 9.77 -6.06
C GLY A 79 11.53 9.11 -4.68
N CYS A 80 10.34 8.83 -4.15
CA CYS A 80 10.19 8.12 -2.89
C CYS A 80 10.81 6.71 -2.90
N LEU A 81 10.93 6.07 -4.07
CA LEU A 81 11.58 4.76 -4.19
C LEU A 81 13.05 4.83 -3.75
N VAL A 82 13.78 5.84 -4.22
CA VAL A 82 15.19 6.07 -3.85
C VAL A 82 15.31 6.42 -2.38
N THR A 83 14.40 7.25 -1.86
CA THR A 83 14.39 7.61 -0.43
C THR A 83 14.16 6.39 0.48
N ILE A 84 13.20 5.52 0.13
CA ILE A 84 12.91 4.30 0.87
C ILE A 84 14.09 3.32 0.81
N ALA A 85 14.67 3.13 -0.37
CA ALA A 85 15.83 2.27 -0.54
C ALA A 85 17.04 2.77 0.28
N ASN A 86 17.29 4.07 0.29
CA ASN A 86 18.37 4.67 1.09
C ASN A 86 18.14 4.52 2.60
N ALA A 87 16.90 4.70 3.08
CA ALA A 87 16.58 4.52 4.49
C ALA A 87 16.56 3.05 4.93
N ALA A 88 16.31 2.13 4.00
CA ALA A 88 16.31 0.68 4.16
C ALA A 88 15.57 0.14 5.41
N PRO A 89 14.32 0.55 5.69
CA PRO A 89 13.58 0.03 6.84
C PRO A 89 13.26 -1.46 6.67
N ARG A 90 13.70 -2.29 7.64
CA ARG A 90 13.48 -3.75 7.63
C ARG A 90 12.01 -4.17 7.75
N ASN A 91 11.14 -3.27 8.18
CA ASN A 91 9.75 -3.52 8.55
C ASN A 91 8.74 -2.94 7.53
N LEU A 92 9.18 -2.47 6.36
CA LEU A 92 8.29 -1.88 5.34
C LEU A 92 7.99 -2.85 4.18
N VAL A 93 6.71 -2.99 3.87
CA VAL A 93 6.20 -3.64 2.65
C VAL A 93 5.41 -2.62 1.83
N HIS A 94 5.86 -2.38 0.61
CA HIS A 94 5.23 -1.47 -0.35
C HIS A 94 4.46 -2.28 -1.37
N CYS A 95 3.15 -2.41 -1.18
CA CYS A 95 2.25 -3.06 -2.13
C CYS A 95 1.69 -2.00 -3.09
N LEU A 96 2.09 -2.08 -4.36
CA LEU A 96 1.53 -1.30 -5.44
C LEU A 96 0.34 -2.03 -6.04
N CYS A 97 -0.83 -1.40 -6.04
CA CYS A 97 -1.99 -1.83 -6.82
C CYS A 97 -1.90 -1.21 -8.21
N GLU A 98 -1.30 -1.92 -9.17
CA GLU A 98 -1.13 -1.45 -10.54
C GLU A 98 -2.33 -1.85 -11.41
N ASN A 99 -3.18 -0.87 -11.74
CA ASN A 99 -4.30 -1.03 -12.68
C ASN A 99 -4.12 -0.23 -13.99
N GLY A 100 -3.02 0.53 -14.12
CA GLY A 100 -2.69 1.31 -15.31
C GLY A 100 -3.51 2.58 -15.51
N VAL A 101 -4.39 2.95 -14.58
CA VAL A 101 -5.33 4.08 -14.73
C VAL A 101 -5.49 4.90 -13.46
N TYR A 102 -5.74 6.20 -13.62
CA TYR A 102 -6.25 7.03 -12.55
C TYR A 102 -7.74 6.72 -12.32
N GLU A 103 -8.03 5.65 -11.59
CA GLU A 103 -9.38 5.10 -11.38
C GLU A 103 -10.37 6.17 -10.87
N THR A 104 -9.97 6.97 -9.88
CA THR A 104 -10.78 8.07 -9.31
C THR A 104 -11.01 9.24 -10.29
N ASN A 105 -10.19 9.39 -11.32
CA ASN A 105 -10.22 10.51 -12.26
C ASN A 105 -10.78 10.11 -13.63
N GLY A 106 -11.79 9.23 -13.64
CA GLY A 106 -12.45 8.80 -14.87
C GLY A 106 -11.70 7.69 -15.61
N SER A 107 -10.83 6.94 -14.92
CA SER A 107 -10.09 5.79 -15.49
C SER A 107 -9.23 6.15 -16.71
N VAL A 108 -8.68 7.36 -16.74
CA VAL A 108 -7.69 7.75 -17.75
C VAL A 108 -6.36 7.04 -17.49
N ALA A 109 -5.68 6.61 -18.55
CA ALA A 109 -4.40 5.89 -18.44
C ALA A 109 -3.34 6.72 -17.70
N VAL A 110 -2.57 6.07 -16.83
CA VAL A 110 -1.42 6.72 -16.18
C VAL A 110 -0.27 6.91 -17.18
N PRO A 111 0.62 7.91 -16.97
CA PRO A 111 1.82 8.05 -17.78
C PRO A 111 2.66 6.77 -17.77
N GLY A 112 2.99 6.26 -18.96
CA GLY A 112 3.82 5.07 -19.09
C GLY A 112 3.11 3.74 -18.84
N ALA A 113 1.76 3.72 -18.75
CA ALA A 113 0.97 2.49 -18.67
C ALA A 113 1.40 1.47 -19.74
N GLY A 114 1.65 0.22 -19.32
CA GLY A 114 2.12 -0.87 -20.19
C GLY A 114 3.55 -0.73 -20.71
N ARG A 115 4.29 0.31 -20.32
CA ARG A 115 5.70 0.55 -20.73
C ARG A 115 6.67 0.57 -19.56
N VAL A 116 6.25 1.14 -18.43
CA VAL A 116 7.07 1.24 -17.22
C VAL A 116 6.98 -0.06 -16.44
N SER A 117 8.12 -0.57 -15.98
CA SER A 117 8.18 -1.66 -15.01
C SER A 117 8.45 -1.08 -13.62
N PHE A 118 7.45 -1.05 -12.74
CA PHE A 118 7.61 -0.56 -11.37
C PHE A 118 8.50 -1.49 -10.53
N THR A 119 8.44 -2.79 -10.75
CA THR A 119 9.37 -3.76 -10.15
C THR A 119 10.82 -3.51 -10.59
N GLY A 120 11.05 -3.19 -11.86
CA GLY A 120 12.35 -2.76 -12.37
C GLY A 120 12.83 -1.48 -11.70
N LEU A 121 11.98 -0.44 -11.64
CA LEU A 121 12.31 0.81 -10.96
C LEU A 121 12.63 0.62 -9.48
N ALA A 122 11.85 -0.17 -8.74
CA ALA A 122 12.10 -0.45 -7.33
C ALA A 122 13.42 -1.21 -7.11
N ARG A 123 13.73 -2.18 -7.99
CA ARG A 123 14.99 -2.93 -7.97
C ARG A 123 16.19 -2.01 -8.19
N GLU A 124 16.15 -1.20 -9.24
CA GLU A 124 17.24 -0.26 -9.57
C GLU A 124 17.37 0.88 -8.56
N ALA A 125 16.26 1.27 -7.90
CA ALA A 125 16.31 2.21 -6.77
C ALA A 125 17.01 1.61 -5.53
N GLY A 126 17.09 0.29 -5.41
CA GLY A 126 17.77 -0.40 -4.32
C GLY A 126 16.87 -1.07 -3.28
N TYR A 127 15.60 -1.38 -3.60
CA TYR A 127 14.78 -2.19 -2.71
C TYR A 127 15.41 -3.56 -2.49
N ALA A 128 15.46 -4.01 -1.23
CA ALA A 128 16.09 -5.27 -0.86
C ALA A 128 15.41 -6.47 -1.52
N LYS A 129 14.08 -6.40 -1.69
CA LYS A 129 13.27 -7.45 -2.31
C LYS A 129 12.18 -6.84 -3.16
N VAL A 130 11.92 -7.50 -4.28
CA VAL A 130 10.89 -7.10 -5.25
C VAL A 130 10.13 -8.33 -5.70
N TYR A 131 8.81 -8.26 -5.62
CA TYR A 131 7.88 -9.29 -6.07
C TYR A 131 6.89 -8.70 -7.06
N GLU A 132 6.39 -9.53 -7.96
CA GLU A 132 5.31 -9.21 -8.89
C GLU A 132 4.30 -10.35 -8.86
N PHE A 133 3.02 -10.04 -8.80
CA PHE A 133 1.94 -11.01 -8.82
C PHE A 133 0.87 -10.61 -9.82
N SER A 134 0.47 -11.56 -10.67
CA SER A 134 -0.64 -11.41 -11.61
C SER A 134 -1.74 -12.46 -11.43
N LEU A 135 -1.55 -13.40 -10.50
CA LEU A 135 -2.46 -14.47 -10.12
C LEU A 135 -2.70 -14.43 -8.60
N LEU A 136 -3.97 -14.48 -8.20
CA LEU A 136 -4.36 -14.34 -6.79
C LEU A 136 -3.79 -15.48 -5.92
N GLU A 137 -3.69 -16.69 -6.48
CA GLU A 137 -3.15 -17.87 -5.81
C GLU A 137 -1.66 -17.72 -5.49
N ASP A 138 -0.88 -17.08 -6.37
CA ASP A 138 0.54 -16.82 -6.13
C ASP A 138 0.73 -15.80 -5.01
N TRP A 139 -0.08 -14.74 -5.02
CA TRP A 139 -0.12 -13.76 -3.94
C TRP A 139 -0.48 -14.42 -2.61
N ASP A 140 -1.54 -15.23 -2.58
CA ASP A 140 -2.02 -15.93 -1.39
C ASP A 140 -0.96 -16.88 -0.82
N ARG A 141 -0.26 -17.63 -1.67
CA ARG A 141 0.83 -18.54 -1.24
C ARG A 141 2.05 -17.80 -0.70
N ALA A 142 2.41 -16.66 -1.29
CA ALA A 142 3.64 -15.95 -0.95
C ALA A 142 3.50 -15.01 0.25
N LEU A 143 2.28 -14.53 0.54
CA LEU A 143 2.04 -13.46 1.50
C LEU A 143 2.56 -13.78 2.92
N ASP A 144 2.37 -14.99 3.43
CA ASP A 144 2.86 -15.38 4.77
C ASP A 144 4.38 -15.26 4.90
N ARG A 145 5.12 -15.53 3.81
CA ARG A 145 6.57 -15.38 3.75
C ARG A 145 6.94 -13.89 3.68
N ILE A 146 6.31 -13.14 2.79
CA ILE A 146 6.57 -11.70 2.61
C ILE A 146 6.34 -10.92 3.91
N LEU A 147 5.27 -11.24 4.65
CA LEU A 147 4.98 -10.63 5.95
C LEU A 147 5.96 -11.01 7.06
N LYS A 148 6.91 -11.92 6.85
CA LYS A 148 7.94 -12.29 7.83
C LYS A 148 9.34 -11.85 7.42
N GLU A 149 9.51 -11.54 6.15
CA GLU A 149 10.78 -11.13 5.58
C GLU A 149 11.20 -9.72 6.04
N ASP A 150 12.52 -9.51 6.09
CA ASP A 150 13.12 -8.18 6.20
C ASP A 150 13.00 -7.43 4.87
N GLY A 151 12.61 -6.16 4.96
CA GLY A 151 12.47 -5.20 3.86
C GLY A 151 13.64 -4.20 3.72
N PRO A 152 13.43 -3.12 2.94
CA PRO A 152 12.16 -2.74 2.32
C PRO A 152 11.79 -3.69 1.18
N ILE A 153 10.53 -4.15 1.19
CA ILE A 153 9.99 -5.06 0.18
C ILE A 153 9.06 -4.26 -0.74
N PHE A 154 9.25 -4.40 -2.05
CA PHE A 154 8.30 -3.92 -3.04
C PHE A 154 7.48 -5.10 -3.58
N VAL A 155 6.16 -4.93 -3.66
CA VAL A 155 5.24 -5.93 -4.21
C VAL A 155 4.36 -5.23 -5.23
N ASP A 156 4.53 -5.58 -6.50
CA ASP A 156 3.64 -5.14 -7.57
C ASP A 156 2.49 -6.14 -7.73
N LEU A 157 1.28 -5.69 -7.41
CA LEU A 157 0.04 -6.43 -7.63
C LEU A 157 -0.58 -5.92 -8.93
N LYS A 158 -0.52 -6.74 -9.99
CA LYS A 158 -1.20 -6.46 -11.26
C LYS A 158 -2.71 -6.67 -11.09
N VAL A 159 -3.44 -5.58 -10.92
CA VAL A 159 -4.85 -5.61 -10.53
C VAL A 159 -5.78 -4.98 -11.56
N GLU A 160 -7.04 -5.39 -11.49
CA GLU A 160 -8.17 -4.65 -12.07
C GLU A 160 -9.00 -4.03 -10.93
N MET A 161 -10.01 -3.24 -11.31
CA MET A 161 -10.94 -2.62 -10.36
C MET A 161 -11.58 -3.70 -9.46
N GLY A 162 -11.71 -3.38 -8.17
CA GLY A 162 -12.45 -4.21 -7.23
C GLY A 162 -13.96 -4.07 -7.40
N GLU A 163 -14.72 -4.77 -6.57
CA GLU A 163 -16.16 -4.55 -6.40
C GLU A 163 -16.47 -3.11 -5.97
N ASP A 164 -17.74 -2.70 -6.07
CA ASP A 164 -18.15 -1.37 -5.62
C ASP A 164 -18.26 -1.31 -4.08
N TYR A 165 -17.34 -0.59 -3.46
CA TYR A 165 -17.32 -0.33 -2.02
C TYR A 165 -17.71 1.13 -1.74
N PRO A 166 -18.56 1.40 -0.72
CA PRO A 166 -18.96 2.77 -0.40
C PRO A 166 -17.77 3.69 -0.09
N GLU A 167 -17.68 4.80 -0.81
CA GLU A 167 -16.66 5.81 -0.55
C GLU A 167 -17.03 6.66 0.69
N ASP A 168 -16.19 6.62 1.72
CA ASP A 168 -16.37 7.38 2.96
C ASP A 168 -15.19 8.34 3.23
N PHE A 169 -15.18 9.47 2.53
CA PHE A 169 -14.20 10.53 2.75
C PHE A 169 -14.27 11.14 4.15
N ARG A 170 -15.46 11.15 4.78
CA ARG A 170 -15.63 11.68 6.14
C ARG A 170 -14.84 10.84 7.13
N ARG A 171 -14.87 9.51 6.97
CA ARG A 171 -14.03 8.59 7.75
C ARG A 171 -12.55 8.77 7.44
N LEU A 172 -12.14 8.76 6.18
CA LEU A 172 -10.72 8.87 5.81
C LEU A 172 -10.07 10.16 6.37
N TYR A 173 -10.84 11.24 6.47
CA TYR A 173 -10.40 12.56 6.92
C TYR A 173 -10.76 12.86 8.39
N SER A 174 -11.34 11.88 9.09
CA SER A 174 -11.85 12.04 10.45
C SER A 174 -10.73 12.31 11.46
N ILE A 175 -10.89 13.38 12.25
CA ILE A 175 -10.02 13.65 13.40
C ILE A 175 -10.11 12.51 14.43
N GLN A 176 -11.31 11.98 14.68
CA GLN A 176 -11.53 10.89 15.62
C GLN A 176 -10.70 9.64 15.26
N HIS A 177 -10.65 9.27 13.98
CA HIS A 177 -9.87 8.12 13.53
C HIS A 177 -8.36 8.38 13.61
N ARG A 178 -7.92 9.62 13.37
CA ARG A 178 -6.51 10.00 13.58
C ARG A 178 -6.10 9.92 15.06
N GLU A 179 -6.97 10.33 15.97
CA GLU A 179 -6.73 10.19 17.42
C GLU A 179 -6.77 8.73 17.86
N ALA A 180 -7.68 7.92 17.31
CA ALA A 180 -7.72 6.48 17.53
C ALA A 180 -6.41 5.82 17.06
N PHE A 181 -5.96 6.14 15.84
CA PHE A 181 -4.67 5.68 15.32
C PHE A 181 -3.49 6.09 16.20
N ARG A 182 -3.44 7.36 16.65
CA ARG A 182 -2.38 7.83 17.55
C ARG A 182 -2.36 7.06 18.87
N ARG A 183 -3.52 6.74 19.45
CA ARG A 183 -3.62 5.93 20.67
C ARG A 183 -3.21 4.48 20.42
N ALA A 184 -3.69 3.88 19.32
CA ALA A 184 -3.33 2.53 18.92
C ALA A 184 -1.82 2.40 18.72
N LEU A 185 -1.17 3.38 18.08
CA LEU A 185 0.29 3.41 17.98
C LEU A 185 0.96 3.35 19.35
N LYS A 186 0.52 4.11 20.36
CA LYS A 186 1.19 4.09 21.68
C LYS A 186 1.06 2.76 22.43
N ASN A 187 0.00 2.00 22.15
CA ASN A 187 -0.36 0.79 22.90
C ASN A 187 -0.01 -0.51 22.14
N ALA A 188 0.41 -0.40 20.89
CA ALA A 188 0.70 -1.53 20.01
C ALA A 188 2.14 -1.98 20.18
#